data_AF-A0A8X6SKD8-F1
#
_entry.id   AF-A0A8X6SKD8-F1
#
_cell.length_a   1.000
_cell.length_b   1.000
_cell.length_c   1.000
_cell.angle_alpha   90.00
_cell.angle_beta   90.00
_cell.angle_gamma   90.00
#
_symmetry.space_group_name_H-M   'P 1'
#
loop_
_entity.id
_entity.type
_entity.pdbx_description
1 polymer ?
#
loop_
_entity_poly.entity_id
_entity_poly.type
_entity_poly.pdbx_seq_one_letter_code
_entity_poly.pdbx_strand_id
1 'polypeptide(L)'
;MSSRNYIDDFMRCRIIGKFEEGRKITDVTREFDIAHSVVSRLWKSFKTTGMCSRRYAGGRVRSTTPAEDRYIVLSAKRNRRTTAQQVAKQFLAASGKQISRKTVA
;
A
#
# COMPACT_ATOMS: atom_id res chain seq x y z
N MET A 1 -11.38 21.68 -7.35
CA MET A 1 -10.90 20.29 -7.52
C MET A 1 -9.43 20.36 -7.94
N SER A 2 -8.48 20.05 -7.05
CA SER A 2 -7.06 20.04 -7.42
C SER A 2 -6.78 18.83 -8.31
N SER A 3 -6.45 19.06 -9.58
CA SER A 3 -5.87 18.02 -10.41
C SER A 3 -4.54 17.59 -9.80
N ARG A 4 -4.41 16.30 -9.47
CA ARG A 4 -3.11 15.71 -9.16
C ARG A 4 -2.39 15.54 -10.49
N ASN A 5 -1.67 16.57 -10.93
CA ASN A 5 -0.80 16.46 -12.11
C ASN A 5 0.28 15.40 -11.79
N TYR A 6 0.16 14.25 -12.45
CA TYR A 6 1.03 13.10 -12.24
C TYR A 6 2.24 13.22 -13.16
N ILE A 7 3.44 13.01 -12.60
CA ILE A 7 4.66 12.88 -13.39
C ILE A 7 4.70 11.46 -13.94
N ASP A 8 4.68 11.35 -15.27
CA ASP A 8 4.77 10.06 -15.95
C ASP A 8 6.09 9.33 -15.66
N ASP A 9 6.05 8.00 -15.70
CA ASP A 9 7.18 7.15 -15.35
C ASP A 9 8.40 7.42 -16.23
N PHE A 10 8.21 7.80 -17.50
CA PHE A 10 9.29 8.25 -18.38
C PHE A 10 10.02 9.47 -17.83
N MET A 11 9.28 10.49 -17.40
CA MET A 11 9.86 11.71 -16.81
C MET A 11 10.56 11.41 -15.49
N ARG A 12 10.04 10.46 -14.69
CA ARG A 12 10.70 10.00 -13.46
C ARG A 12 12.06 9.37 -13.76
N CYS A 13 12.14 8.47 -14.74
CA CYS A 13 13.40 7.86 -15.17
C CYS A 13 14.39 8.90 -15.68
N ARG A 14 13.94 9.88 -16.47
CA ARG A 14 14.80 10.95 -17.00
C ARG A 14 15.40 11.82 -15.89
N ILE A 15 14.59 12.17 -14.90
CA ILE A 15 15.05 12.93 -13.71
C ILE A 15 16.09 12.13 -12.92
N ILE A 16 15.89 10.81 -12.76
CA ILE A 16 16.83 9.93 -12.04
C ILE A 16 18.16 9.82 -12.79
N GLY A 17 18.14 9.66 -14.11
CA GLY A 17 19.37 9.64 -14.91
C GLY A 17 20.21 10.92 -14.71
N LYS A 18 19.58 12.09 -14.58
CA LYS A 18 20.28 13.34 -14.23
C LYS A 18 20.92 13.31 -12.85
N PHE A 19 20.31 12.64 -11.87
CA PHE A 19 20.93 12.46 -10.56
C PHE A 19 22.08 11.47 -10.59
N GLU A 20 22.04 10.44 -11.44
CA GLU A 20 23.15 9.51 -11.64
C GLU A 20 24.36 10.20 -12.31
N GLU A 21 24.11 11.19 -13.19
CA GLU A 21 25.14 12.09 -13.73
C GLU A 21 25.75 13.07 -12.68
N GLY A 22 25.30 13.02 -11.41
CA GLY A 22 25.82 13.87 -10.33
C GLY A 22 25.25 15.30 -10.29
N ARG A 23 24.16 15.59 -11.02
CA ARG A 23 23.49 16.90 -10.99
C ARG A 23 22.88 17.20 -9.62
N LYS A 24 22.84 18.49 -9.24
CA LYS A 24 22.17 18.94 -8.01
C LYS A 24 20.66 19.02 -8.22
N ILE A 25 19.89 18.87 -7.14
CA ILE A 25 18.42 18.94 -7.16
C ILE A 25 17.93 20.27 -7.74
N THR A 26 18.59 21.37 -7.41
CA THR A 26 18.25 22.72 -7.90
C THR A 26 18.33 22.84 -9.41
N ASP A 27 19.32 22.20 -10.03
CA ASP A 27 19.54 22.30 -11.47
C ASP A 27 18.46 21.49 -12.21
N VAL A 28 18.17 20.30 -11.70
CA VAL A 28 17.09 19.43 -12.21
C VAL A 28 15.72 20.09 -12.06
N THR A 29 15.45 20.81 -10.96
CA THR A 29 14.16 21.51 -10.79
C THR A 29 13.98 22.64 -11.79
N ARG A 30 15.05 23.34 -12.16
CA ARG A 30 15.03 24.42 -13.16
C ARG A 30 14.90 23.88 -14.58
N GLU A 31 15.55 22.76 -14.89
CA GLU A 31 15.51 22.13 -16.20
C GLU A 31 14.10 21.59 -16.55
N PHE A 32 13.43 20.98 -15.58
CA PHE A 32 12.14 20.33 -15.79
C PHE A 32 10.92 21.17 -15.37
N ASP A 33 11.12 22.36 -14.79
CA ASP A 33 10.07 23.20 -14.20
C ASP A 33 9.16 22.43 -13.21
N ILE A 34 9.80 21.60 -12.38
CA ILE A 34 9.12 20.78 -11.36
C ILE A 34 9.46 21.28 -9.98
N ALA A 35 8.46 21.33 -9.10
CA ALA A 35 8.63 21.72 -7.71
C ALA A 35 9.75 20.90 -7.01
N HIS A 36 10.63 21.60 -6.30
CA HIS A 36 11.76 21.02 -5.57
C HIS A 36 11.36 19.86 -4.64
N SER A 37 10.20 19.96 -3.99
CA SER A 37 9.69 18.91 -3.10
C SER A 37 9.42 17.60 -3.83
N VAL A 38 8.98 17.65 -5.09
CA VAL A 38 8.67 16.45 -5.89
C VAL A 38 9.96 15.77 -6.32
N VAL A 39 10.93 16.54 -6.81
CA VAL A 39 12.25 16.05 -7.22
C VAL A 39 13.01 15.44 -6.02
N SER A 40 13.01 16.11 -4.87
CA SER A 40 13.63 15.61 -3.64
C SER A 40 13.03 14.28 -3.16
N ARG A 41 11.69 14.16 -3.16
CA ARG A 41 11.00 12.91 -2.81
C ARG A 41 11.31 11.79 -3.79
N LEU A 42 11.41 12.12 -5.08
CA LEU A 42 11.70 11.16 -6.14
C LEU A 42 13.11 10.58 -5.98
N TRP A 43 14.11 11.42 -5.75
CA TRP A 43 15.48 10.97 -5.47
C TRP A 43 15.57 10.13 -4.18
N LYS A 44 14.89 10.55 -3.11
CA LYS A 44 14.84 9.77 -1.86
C LYS A 44 14.20 8.40 -2.09
N SER A 45 13.08 8.35 -2.79
CA SER A 45 12.37 7.10 -3.12
C SER A 45 13.25 6.17 -3.95
N PHE A 46 13.96 6.70 -4.94
CA PHE A 46 14.89 5.93 -5.77
C PHE A 46 16.03 5.34 -4.93
N LYS A 47 16.68 6.13 -4.07
CA LYS A 47 17.73 5.59 -3.17
C LYS A 47 17.24 4.49 -2.24
N THR A 48 15.97 4.52 -1.81
CA THR A 48 15.40 3.48 -0.95
C THR A 48 14.98 2.23 -1.73
N THR A 49 14.53 2.39 -2.96
CA THR A 49 13.78 1.36 -3.70
C THR A 49 14.55 0.80 -4.91
N GLY A 50 15.46 1.57 -5.48
CA GLY A 50 16.16 1.27 -6.74
C GLY A 50 15.27 1.34 -7.99
N MET A 51 14.00 1.70 -7.86
CA MET A 51 13.06 1.75 -8.99
C MET A 51 12.68 3.18 -9.33
N CYS A 52 12.66 3.45 -10.63
CA CYS A 52 12.22 4.72 -11.20
C CYS A 52 10.69 4.81 -11.31
N SER A 53 10.06 3.67 -11.57
CA SER A 53 8.62 3.54 -11.69
C SER A 53 7.91 3.72 -10.36
N ARG A 54 6.62 4.04 -10.45
CA ARG A 54 5.78 4.08 -9.26
C ARG A 54 5.58 2.67 -8.71
N ARG A 55 5.78 2.53 -7.40
CA ARG A 55 5.25 1.35 -6.68
C ARG A 55 3.73 1.43 -6.64
N TYR A 56 3.07 0.52 -7.34
CA TYR A 56 1.68 0.18 -7.03
C TYR A 56 1.71 -0.61 -5.73
N ALA A 57 1.39 0.06 -4.62
CA ALA A 57 1.17 -0.65 -3.38
C ALA A 57 -0.07 -1.52 -3.58
N GLY A 58 0.13 -2.84 -3.65
CA GLY A 58 -0.95 -3.77 -3.39
C GLY A 58 -1.53 -3.45 -2.01
N GLY A 59 -2.84 -3.52 -1.87
CA GLY A 59 -3.47 -3.40 -0.56
C GLY A 59 -2.91 -4.44 0.41
N ARG A 60 -3.21 -4.29 1.69
CA ARG A 60 -2.86 -5.30 2.69
C ARG A 60 -3.39 -6.67 2.25
N VAL A 61 -2.51 -7.66 2.17
CA VAL A 61 -2.88 -9.04 1.82
C VAL A 61 -3.97 -9.50 2.79
N ARG A 62 -5.08 -10.00 2.25
CA ARG A 62 -6.20 -10.48 3.06
C ARG A 62 -5.75 -11.72 3.83
N SER A 63 -5.99 -11.71 5.13
CA SER A 63 -5.70 -12.85 5.98
C SER A 63 -6.74 -13.95 5.79
N THR A 64 -7.97 -13.61 5.44
CA THR A 64 -9.09 -14.54 5.26
C THR A 64 -9.47 -14.71 3.79
N THR A 65 -10.04 -15.87 3.45
CA THR A 65 -10.64 -16.09 2.14
C THR A 65 -12.10 -15.60 2.11
N PRO A 66 -12.68 -15.32 0.92
CA PRO A 66 -14.09 -14.90 0.84
C PRO A 66 -15.07 -15.93 1.43
N ALA A 67 -14.72 -17.22 1.44
CA ALA A 67 -15.54 -18.27 2.06
C ALA A 67 -15.45 -18.22 3.59
N GLU A 68 -14.25 -18.01 4.14
CA GLU A 68 -14.00 -17.81 5.57
C GLU A 68 -14.75 -16.57 6.09
N ASP A 69 -14.72 -15.47 5.34
CA ASP A 69 -15.45 -14.24 5.69
C ASP A 69 -16.97 -14.49 5.80
N ARG A 70 -17.54 -15.24 4.83
CA ARG A 70 -18.95 -15.63 4.88
C ARG A 70 -19.27 -16.48 6.10
N TYR A 71 -18.41 -17.43 6.45
CA TYR A 71 -18.60 -18.26 7.64
C TYR A 71 -18.61 -17.41 8.92
N ILE A 72 -17.68 -16.45 9.05
CA ILE A 72 -17.60 -15.53 10.19
C ILE A 72 -18.89 -14.71 10.31
N VAL A 73 -19.34 -14.11 9.20
CA VAL A 73 -20.57 -13.30 9.16
C VAL A 73 -21.80 -14.13 9.51
N LEU A 74 -21.94 -15.34 8.97
CA LEU A 74 -23.06 -16.22 9.26
C LEU A 74 -23.08 -16.68 10.72
N SER A 75 -21.90 -17.01 11.26
CA SER A 75 -21.76 -17.43 12.67
C SER A 75 -22.16 -16.31 13.63
N ALA A 76 -21.72 -15.08 13.35
CA ALA A 76 -22.09 -13.90 14.14
C ALA A 76 -23.60 -13.57 14.02
N LYS A 77 -24.18 -13.69 12.82
CA LYS A 77 -25.61 -13.47 12.58
C LYS A 77 -26.50 -14.50 13.28
N ARG A 78 -26.10 -15.77 13.26
CA ARG A 78 -26.84 -16.87 13.90
C ARG A 78 -26.84 -16.73 15.43
N ASN A 79 -25.72 -16.30 16.00
CA ASN A 79 -25.52 -16.19 17.44
C ASN A 79 -25.18 -14.76 17.85
N ARG A 80 -26.18 -13.85 17.82
CA ARG A 80 -25.98 -12.40 18.07
C ARG A 80 -25.32 -12.03 19.40
N ARG A 81 -25.34 -12.92 20.40
CA ARG A 81 -24.70 -12.74 21.72
C ARG A 81 -23.26 -13.24 21.79
N THR A 82 -22.74 -13.86 20.72
CA THR A 82 -21.37 -14.39 20.72
C THR A 82 -20.36 -13.28 20.56
N THR A 83 -19.30 -13.36 21.34
CA THR A 83 -18.20 -12.40 21.28
C THR A 83 -17.27 -12.72 20.12
N ALA A 84 -16.58 -11.71 19.58
CA ALA A 84 -15.61 -11.88 18.51
C ALA A 84 -14.49 -12.90 18.87
N GLN A 85 -14.14 -13.05 20.16
CA GLN A 85 -13.19 -14.07 20.61
C GLN A 85 -13.77 -15.48 20.52
N GLN A 86 -15.04 -15.67 20.87
CA GLN A 86 -15.71 -16.96 20.74
C GLN A 86 -15.85 -17.37 19.27
N VAL A 87 -16.20 -16.42 18.40
CA VAL A 87 -16.25 -16.65 16.94
C VAL A 87 -14.87 -17.00 16.39
N ALA A 88 -13.80 -16.33 16.85
CA ALA A 88 -12.42 -16.68 16.46
C ALA A 88 -12.03 -18.11 16.90
N LYS A 89 -12.45 -18.55 18.10
CA LYS A 89 -12.23 -19.94 18.57
C LYS A 89 -13.00 -20.95 17.73
N GLN A 90 -14.26 -20.66 17.40
CA GLN A 90 -15.08 -21.51 16.53
C GLN A 90 -14.50 -21.59 15.11
N PHE A 91 -13.98 -20.47 14.61
CA PHE A 91 -13.29 -20.41 13.33
C PHE A 91 -12.01 -21.25 13.32
N LEU A 92 -11.20 -21.17 14.38
CA LEU A 92 -10.01 -22.00 14.53
C LEU A 92 -10.36 -23.50 14.53
N ALA A 93 -11.43 -23.89 15.22
CA ALA A 93 -11.87 -25.28 15.25
C ALA A 93 -12.37 -25.78 13.88
N ALA A 94 -13.03 -24.93 13.09
CA ALA A 94 -13.58 -25.29 11.78
C ALA A 94 -12.55 -25.24 10.64
N SER A 95 -11.66 -24.25 10.64
CA SER A 95 -10.74 -23.95 9.54
C SER A 95 -9.28 -24.28 9.84
N GLY A 96 -8.94 -24.61 11.10
CA GLY A 96 -7.55 -24.86 11.53
C GLY A 96 -6.66 -23.61 11.56
N LYS A 97 -7.22 -22.43 11.30
CA LYS A 97 -6.47 -21.18 11.13
C LYS A 97 -6.77 -20.20 12.27
N GLN A 98 -5.72 -19.65 12.86
CA GLN A 98 -5.85 -18.67 13.92
C GLN A 98 -6.09 -17.27 13.32
N ILE A 99 -7.23 -16.66 13.67
CA ILE A 99 -7.54 -15.28 13.31
C ILE A 99 -7.63 -14.41 14.56
N SER A 100 -7.24 -13.14 14.40
CA SER A 100 -7.28 -12.19 15.51
C SER A 100 -8.71 -11.72 15.79
N ARG A 101 -8.98 -11.28 17.03
CA ARG A 101 -10.26 -10.64 17.37
C ARG A 101 -10.58 -9.45 16.44
N LYS A 102 -9.56 -8.69 16.04
CA LYS A 102 -9.69 -7.53 15.14
C LYS A 102 -10.07 -7.91 13.71
N THR A 103 -9.88 -9.17 13.32
CA THR A 103 -10.29 -9.69 12.02
C THR A 103 -11.79 -10.02 12.00
N VAL A 104 -12.38 -10.29 13.17
CA VAL A 104 -13.79 -10.68 13.34
C VAL A 104 -14.70 -9.51 13.72
N ALA A 105 -14.17 -8.55 14.50
CA ALA A 105 -14.89 -7.38 15.01
C ALA A 105 -15.06 -6.30 13.94
#